data_AF-A0A059DAL4-F1
#
_entry.id   AF-A0A059DAL4-F1
#
_cell.length_a   1.000
_cell.length_b   1.000
_cell.length_c   1.000
_cell.angle_alpha   90.00
_cell.angle_beta   90.00
_cell.angle_gamma   90.00
#
_symmetry.space_group_name_H-M   'P 1'
#
loop_
_entity.id
_entity.type
_entity.pdbx_description
1 polymer ?
#
loop_
_entity_poly.entity_id
_entity_poly.type
_entity_poly.pdbx_seq_one_letter_code
_entity_poly.pdbx_strand_id
1 'polypeptide(L)'
;MAGSVLASASHTLDQIQELLGQAPDPETEKPLAYCAELYIPVVKYTLPQALDALNKGQLGFAVYGLSDAGTEAEECEKNFSGQGGGSPVTQGNKLVRNLVDVALAIVKILQKGF
;
A
#
# COMPACT_ATOMS: atom_id res chain seq x y z
N MET A 1 -8.19 -6.38 9.91
CA MET A 1 -7.63 -6.88 8.63
C MET A 1 -7.54 -5.79 7.59
N ALA A 2 -8.63 -5.33 6.95
CA ALA A 2 -8.54 -4.17 6.05
C ALA A 2 -8.04 -2.89 6.77
N GLY A 3 -8.42 -2.69 8.05
CA GLY A 3 -7.86 -1.61 8.87
C GLY A 3 -6.37 -1.79 9.18
N SER A 4 -5.88 -3.03 9.17
CA SER A 4 -4.45 -3.34 9.31
C SER A 4 -3.68 -2.99 8.03
N VAL A 5 -4.29 -3.15 6.85
CA VAL A 5 -3.73 -2.66 5.58
C VAL A 5 -3.58 -1.15 5.62
N LEU A 6 -4.61 -0.41 6.05
CA LEU A 6 -4.54 1.05 6.20
C LEU A 6 -3.45 1.47 7.19
N ALA A 7 -3.39 0.85 8.37
CA ALA A 7 -2.37 1.17 9.36
C ALA A 7 -0.95 0.91 8.83
N SER A 8 -0.74 -0.22 8.16
CA SER A 8 0.56 -0.56 7.56
C SER A 8 0.93 0.39 6.42
N ALA A 9 -0.01 0.74 5.54
CA ALA A 9 0.24 1.68 4.45
C ALA A 9 0.55 3.09 4.97
N SER A 10 -0.15 3.52 6.02
CA SER A 10 0.09 4.81 6.68
C SER A 10 1.49 4.85 7.28
N HIS A 11 1.87 3.79 8.01
CA HIS A 11 3.22 3.68 8.58
C HIS A 11 4.31 3.68 7.50
N THR A 12 4.11 2.95 6.40
CA THR A 12 5.06 2.96 5.28
C THR A 12 5.17 4.35 4.66
N LEU A 13 4.05 5.08 4.50
CA LEU A 13 4.06 6.45 4.01
C LEU A 13 4.82 7.39 4.95
N ASP A 14 4.61 7.28 6.25
CA ASP A 14 5.32 8.08 7.25
C ASP A 14 6.84 7.82 7.15
N GLN A 15 7.25 6.57 7.00
CA GLN A 15 8.66 6.20 6.78
C GLN A 15 9.23 6.80 5.49
N ILE A 16 8.48 6.77 4.39
CA ILE A 16 8.90 7.40 3.12
C ILE A 16 9.11 8.91 3.31
N GLN A 17 8.18 9.58 3.99
CA GLN A 17 8.26 11.01 4.24
C GLN A 17 9.42 11.38 5.17
N GLU A 18 9.69 10.56 6.19
CA GLU A 18 10.86 10.71 7.06
C GLU A 18 12.16 10.60 6.25
N LEU A 19 12.29 9.57 5.41
CA LEU A 19 13.47 9.38 4.55
C LEU A 19 13.68 10.55 3.59
N LEU A 20 12.61 11.08 2.99
CA LEU A 20 12.69 12.29 2.15
C LEU A 20 13.13 13.52 2.94
N GLY A 21 12.69 13.65 4.19
CA GLY A 21 13.07 14.74 5.09
C GLY A 21 14.55 14.71 5.51
N GLN A 22 15.21 13.56 5.41
CA GLN A 22 16.63 13.38 5.73
C GLN A 22 17.59 13.82 4.61
N ALA A 23 17.07 14.41 3.52
CA ALA A 23 17.84 14.80 2.34
C ALA A 23 18.65 13.62 1.76
N PRO A 24 17.96 12.58 1.25
CA PRO A 24 18.61 11.40 0.67
C PRO A 24 19.43 11.80 -0.56
N ASP A 25 20.34 10.92 -0.99
CA ASP A 25 21.05 11.12 -2.24
C ASP A 25 20.06 11.16 -3.44
N PRO A 26 20.40 11.82 -4.55
CA PRO A 26 19.48 11.97 -5.68
C PRO A 26 19.01 10.66 -6.32
N GLU A 27 19.80 9.57 -6.20
CA GLU A 27 19.42 8.26 -6.74
C GLU A 27 18.31 7.63 -5.91
N THR A 28 18.28 7.87 -4.60
CA THR A 28 17.25 7.40 -3.67
C THR A 28 16.06 8.37 -3.56
N GLU A 29 16.28 9.68 -3.68
CA GLU A 29 15.26 10.73 -3.53
C GLU A 29 14.11 10.56 -4.52
N LYS A 30 14.43 10.42 -5.82
CA LYS A 30 13.42 10.32 -6.87
C LYS A 30 12.51 9.10 -6.69
N PRO A 31 13.04 7.89 -6.39
CA PRO A 31 12.18 6.76 -6.09
C PRO A 31 11.32 6.91 -4.85
N LEU A 32 11.86 7.51 -3.78
CA LEU A 32 11.08 7.77 -2.56
C LEU A 32 9.94 8.76 -2.82
N ALA A 33 10.20 9.82 -3.59
CA ALA A 33 9.17 10.79 -3.97
C ALA A 33 8.05 10.12 -4.79
N TYR A 34 8.41 9.26 -5.74
CA TYR A 34 7.44 8.46 -6.48
C TYR A 34 6.62 7.55 -5.56
N CYS A 35 7.25 6.84 -4.64
CA CYS A 35 6.53 6.03 -3.65
C CYS A 35 5.55 6.88 -2.81
N ALA A 36 5.94 8.10 -2.40
CA ALA A 36 5.03 8.99 -1.68
C ALA A 36 3.80 9.34 -2.54
N GLU A 37 3.99 9.63 -3.83
CA GLU A 37 2.88 9.90 -4.76
C GLU A 37 1.90 8.73 -4.90
N LEU A 38 2.39 7.48 -4.84
CA LEU A 38 1.56 6.28 -4.86
C LEU A 38 0.83 6.04 -3.51
N TYR A 39 1.53 6.20 -2.39
CA TYR A 39 0.97 5.90 -1.06
C TYR A 39 0.00 6.97 -0.54
N ILE A 40 0.19 8.24 -0.87
CA ILE A 40 -0.69 9.34 -0.42
C ILE A 40 -2.17 9.08 -0.79
N PRO A 41 -2.54 8.83 -2.07
CA PRO A 41 -3.93 8.57 -2.42
C PRO A 41 -4.45 7.27 -1.80
N VAL A 42 -3.59 6.24 -1.69
CA VAL A 42 -3.94 4.96 -1.06
C VAL A 42 -4.38 5.15 0.39
N VAL A 43 -3.58 5.87 1.17
CA VAL A 43 -3.83 6.13 2.60
C VAL A 43 -4.99 7.10 2.78
N LYS A 44 -5.04 8.18 2.00
CA LYS A 44 -6.00 9.26 2.18
C LYS A 44 -7.40 8.92 1.67
N TYR A 45 -7.50 8.11 0.61
CA TYR A 45 -8.76 7.88 -0.08
C TYR A 45 -9.05 6.41 -0.33
N THR A 46 -8.17 5.68 -1.02
CA THR A 46 -8.47 4.31 -1.51
C THR A 46 -8.83 3.35 -0.39
N LEU A 47 -7.99 3.24 0.64
CA LEU A 47 -8.22 2.31 1.75
C LEU A 47 -9.38 2.73 2.67
N PRO A 48 -9.55 4.01 3.03
CA PRO A 48 -10.75 4.47 3.72
C PRO A 48 -12.05 4.16 2.94
N GLN A 49 -12.06 4.33 1.61
CA GLN A 49 -13.21 3.99 0.78
C GLN A 49 -13.44 2.48 0.71
N ALA A 50 -12.38 1.68 0.60
CA ALA A 50 -12.49 0.22 0.64
C ALA A 50 -13.08 -0.28 1.97
N LEU A 51 -12.71 0.35 3.10
CA LEU A 51 -13.24 0.06 4.42
C LEU A 51 -14.73 0.39 4.54
N ASP A 52 -15.12 1.58 4.07
CA ASP A 52 -16.54 1.98 4.03
C ASP A 52 -17.36 1.03 3.14
N ALA A 53 -16.81 0.65 1.98
CA ALA A 53 -17.43 -0.33 1.09
C ALA A 53 -17.62 -1.70 1.75
N LEU A 54 -16.62 -2.20 2.51
CA LEU A 54 -16.75 -3.45 3.29
C LEU A 54 -17.90 -3.36 4.29
N ASN A 55 -17.98 -2.27 5.04
CA ASN A 55 -19.04 -2.06 6.03
C ASN A 55 -20.44 -2.01 5.41
N LYS A 56 -20.53 -1.53 4.16
CA LYS A 56 -21.78 -1.45 3.37
C LYS A 56 -22.08 -2.72 2.58
N GLY A 57 -21.27 -3.77 2.69
CA GLY A 57 -21.42 -5.01 1.91
C GLY A 57 -21.11 -4.83 0.41
N GLN A 58 -20.49 -3.71 0.02
CA GLN A 58 -20.12 -3.39 -1.35
C GLN A 58 -18.79 -4.05 -1.73
N LEU A 59 -18.76 -5.38 -1.75
CA LEU A 59 -17.52 -6.17 -1.81
C LEU A 59 -16.71 -5.94 -3.10
N GLY A 60 -17.33 -5.53 -4.21
CA GLY A 60 -16.61 -5.17 -5.43
C GLY A 60 -15.70 -3.95 -5.26
N PHE A 61 -16.21 -2.89 -4.63
CA PHE A 61 -15.43 -1.68 -4.34
C PHE A 61 -14.34 -1.96 -3.30
N ALA A 62 -14.63 -2.82 -2.32
CA ALA A 62 -13.63 -3.27 -1.35
C ALA A 62 -12.47 -4.03 -2.02
N VAL A 63 -12.76 -4.97 -2.93
CA VAL A 63 -11.74 -5.70 -3.68
C VAL A 63 -10.91 -4.74 -4.52
N TYR A 64 -11.55 -3.79 -5.20
CA TYR A 64 -10.84 -2.80 -6.01
C TYR A 64 -9.84 -2.00 -5.17
N GLY A 65 -10.29 -1.35 -4.09
CA GLY A 65 -9.41 -0.51 -3.29
C GLY A 65 -8.31 -1.28 -2.54
N LEU A 66 -8.57 -2.54 -2.14
CA LEU A 66 -7.52 -3.39 -1.58
C LEU A 66 -6.49 -3.81 -2.64
N SER A 67 -6.94 -4.18 -3.84
CA SER A 67 -6.04 -4.59 -4.94
C SER A 67 -5.17 -3.43 -5.42
N ASP A 68 -5.75 -2.22 -5.47
CA ASP A 68 -5.07 -0.98 -5.78
C ASP A 68 -3.93 -0.73 -4.78
N ALA A 69 -4.21 -0.76 -3.47
CA ALA A 69 -3.18 -0.60 -2.44
C ALA A 69 -2.03 -1.62 -2.54
N GLY A 70 -2.34 -2.87 -2.91
CA GLY A 70 -1.31 -3.90 -3.15
C GLY A 70 -0.46 -3.62 -4.41
N THR A 71 -1.10 -3.09 -5.45
CA THR A 71 -0.44 -2.73 -6.71
C THR A 71 0.50 -1.54 -6.50
N GLU A 72 0.04 -0.50 -5.82
CA GLU A 72 0.83 0.69 -5.52
C GLU A 72 2.06 0.37 -4.65
N ALA A 73 1.91 -0.52 -3.67
CA ALA A 73 3.04 -1.02 -2.88
C ALA A 73 4.05 -1.82 -3.71
N GLU A 74 3.60 -2.54 -4.74
CA GLU A 74 4.47 -3.28 -5.66
C GLU A 74 5.19 -2.34 -6.63
N GLU A 75 4.50 -1.36 -7.19
CA GLU A 75 5.09 -0.36 -8.09
C GLU A 75 6.11 0.51 -7.36
N CYS A 76 5.83 0.90 -6.11
CA CYS A 76 6.83 1.54 -5.26
C CYS A 76 8.10 0.69 -5.14
N GLU A 77 7.98 -0.61 -4.88
CA GLU A 77 9.15 -1.49 -4.75
C GLU A 77 9.92 -1.63 -6.07
N LYS A 78 9.20 -1.79 -7.19
CA LYS A 78 9.80 -1.92 -8.52
C LYS A 78 10.60 -0.68 -8.91
N ASN A 79 10.23 0.49 -8.43
CA ASN A 79 10.92 1.73 -8.76
C ASN A 79 12.35 1.84 -8.19
N PHE A 80 12.72 0.94 -7.27
CA PHE A 80 14.10 0.78 -6.79
C PHE A 80 14.87 -0.33 -7.53
N SER A 81 14.24 -1.01 -8.50
CA SER A 81 14.89 -2.08 -9.26
C SER A 81 16.04 -1.52 -10.08
N GLY A 82 17.23 -2.10 -9.93
CA GLY A 82 18.45 -1.62 -10.60
C GLY A 82 19.34 -0.73 -9.72
N GLN A 83 18.89 -0.35 -8.52
CA GLN A 83 19.74 0.32 -7.54
C GLN A 83 20.48 -0.72 -6.69
N GLY A 84 21.81 -0.61 -6.60
CA GLY A 84 22.67 -1.58 -5.91
C GLY A 84 22.41 -1.71 -4.40
N GLY A 85 21.68 -0.76 -3.80
CA GLY A 85 21.33 -0.71 -2.37
C GLY A 85 19.97 -1.31 -1.99
N GLY A 86 19.10 -1.62 -2.96
CA GLY A 86 17.72 -2.06 -2.69
C GLY A 86 16.80 -0.94 -2.17
N SER A 87 15.52 -1.25 -1.98
CA SER A 87 14.52 -0.29 -1.49
C SER A 87 14.64 -0.13 0.04
N PRO A 88 14.79 1.11 0.58
CA PRO A 88 14.81 1.34 2.02
C PRO A 88 13.45 1.04 2.69
N VAL A 89 12.40 0.85 1.89
CA VAL A 89 11.02 0.60 2.36
C VAL A 89 10.49 -0.79 1.95
N THR A 90 11.38 -1.70 1.52
CA THR A 90 11.02 -3.08 1.13
C THR A 90 10.17 -3.79 2.17
N GLN A 91 10.48 -3.64 3.46
CA GLN A 91 9.72 -4.31 4.52
C GLN A 91 8.28 -3.78 4.60
N GLY A 92 8.10 -2.46 4.52
CA GLY A 92 6.79 -1.82 4.49
C GLY A 92 5.97 -2.24 3.27
N ASN A 93 6.56 -2.19 2.07
CA ASN A 93 5.92 -2.63 0.83
C ASN A 93 5.46 -4.09 0.89
N LYS A 94 6.33 -4.99 1.38
CA LYS A 94 5.99 -6.42 1.53
C LYS A 94 4.86 -6.63 2.54
N LEU A 95 4.88 -5.93 3.66
CA LEU A 95 3.84 -6.08 4.69
C LEU A 95 2.48 -5.65 4.15
N VAL A 96 2.40 -4.50 3.45
CA VAL A 96 1.17 -4.03 2.83
C VAL A 96 0.63 -5.06 1.84
N ARG A 97 1.47 -5.58 0.93
CA ARG A 97 1.08 -6.59 -0.06
C ARG A 97 0.56 -7.88 0.59
N ASN A 98 1.27 -8.40 1.58
CA ASN A 98 0.84 -9.61 2.30
C ASN A 98 -0.51 -9.40 3.00
N LEU A 99 -0.73 -8.25 3.64
CA LEU A 99 -1.99 -7.93 4.30
C LEU A 99 -3.13 -7.74 3.28
N VAL A 100 -2.85 -7.15 2.12
CA VAL A 100 -3.78 -7.06 1.00
C VAL A 100 -4.19 -8.44 0.52
N ASP A 101 -3.24 -9.35 0.29
CA ASP A 101 -3.53 -10.73 -0.15
C ASP A 101 -4.45 -11.46 0.82
N VAL A 102 -4.17 -11.36 2.12
CA VAL A 102 -5.01 -11.94 3.17
C VAL A 102 -6.40 -11.29 3.17
N ALA A 103 -6.48 -9.96 3.09
CA ALA A 103 -7.75 -9.25 3.06
C ALA A 103 -8.60 -9.65 1.84
N LEU A 104 -8.00 -9.70 0.64
CA LEU A 104 -8.65 -10.12 -0.59
C LEU A 104 -9.13 -11.56 -0.53
N ALA A 105 -8.34 -12.48 0.02
CA ALA A 105 -8.76 -13.87 0.21
C ALA A 105 -10.02 -13.96 1.07
N ILE A 106 -10.12 -13.14 2.10
CA ILE A 106 -11.28 -13.12 3.00
C ILE A 106 -12.48 -12.49 2.33
N VAL A 107 -12.32 -11.38 1.60
CA VAL A 107 -13.42 -10.80 0.81
C VAL A 107 -13.94 -11.81 -0.22
N LYS A 108 -13.05 -12.57 -0.87
CA LYS A 108 -13.45 -13.66 -1.79
C LYS A 108 -14.26 -14.76 -1.09
N ILE A 109 -13.94 -15.09 0.16
CA ILE A 109 -14.74 -16.04 0.96
C ILE A 109 -16.12 -15.45 1.24
N LEU A 110 -16.18 -14.18 1.66
CA LEU A 110 -17.44 -13.48 1.93
C LEU A 110 -18.33 -13.37 0.68
N GLN A 111 -17.75 -13.18 -0.50
CA GLN A 111 -18.47 -13.13 -1.78
C GLN A 111 -19.09 -14.47 -2.19
N LYS A 112 -18.50 -15.59 -1.78
CA LYS A 112 -18.99 -16.91 -2.18
C LYS A 112 -20.23 -17.36 -1.41
N GLY A 113 -20.60 -16.67 -0.34
CA GLY A 113 -21.74 -17.03 0.52
C GLY A 113 -21.53 -18.38 1.21
N PHE A 114 -22.19 -18.56 2.36
CA PHE A 114 -22.54 -19.89 2.84
C PHE A 114 -23.81 -20.35 2.12
#